data_AF-A0A7V5WLZ0-F1
#
_entry.id   AF-A0A7V5WLZ0-F1
#
_cell.length_a   1.000
_cell.length_b   1.000
_cell.length_c   1.000
_cell.angle_alpha   90.00
_cell.angle_beta   90.00
_cell.angle_gamma   90.00
#
_symmetry.space_group_name_H-M   'P 1'
#
loop_
_entity.id
_entity.type
_entity.pdbx_description
1 polymer ?
#
loop_
_entity_poly.entity_id
_entity_poly.type
_entity_poly.pdbx_seq_one_letter_code
_entity_poly.pdbx_strand_id
1 'polypeptide(L)' 'MFLIGDEVLFNGVRHVISEYSEETGFYRLLSVGEKGTNFSWAKENELEKISKYTKAVDDTKRY' A
#
# COMPACT_ATOMS: atom_id res chain seq x y z
N MET A 1 11.37 -2.56 2.02
CA MET A 1 10.72 -2.57 3.33
C MET A 1 9.53 -1.64 3.31
N PHE A 2 8.36 -2.17 3.62
CA PHE A 2 7.10 -1.43 3.69
C PHE A 2 6.68 -1.24 5.15
N LEU A 3 5.87 -0.22 5.41
CA LEU A 3 5.34 0.08 6.74
C LEU A 3 3.85 -0.21 6.82
N ILE A 4 3.35 -0.47 8.03
CA ILE A 4 1.92 -0.51 8.30
C ILE A 4 1.32 0.86 7.93
N GLY A 5 0.26 0.83 7.12
CA GLY A 5 -0.38 2.02 6.54
C GLY A 5 0.11 2.38 5.13
N ASP A 6 1.17 1.75 4.61
CA ASP A 6 1.62 1.99 3.24
C ASP A 6 0.58 1.45 2.23
N GLU A 7 0.34 2.24 1.19
CA GLU A 7 -0.45 1.84 0.03
C GLU A 7 0.43 1.10 -0.98
N VAL A 8 0.05 -0.12 -1.31
CA VAL A 8 0.78 -1.02 -2.20
C VAL A 8 -0.14 -1.57 -3.28
N LEU A 9 0.45 -1.93 -4.41
CA LEU A 9 -0.19 -2.67 -5.49
C LEU A 9 0.14 -4.14 -5.32
N PHE A 10 -0.90 -4.98 -5.32
CA PHE A 10 -0.78 -6.44 -5.29
C PHE A 10 -1.76 -7.01 -6.31
N ASN A 11 -1.26 -7.78 -7.28
CA ASN A 11 -2.04 -8.31 -8.41
C ASN A 11 -2.87 -7.23 -9.16
N GLY A 12 -2.30 -6.03 -9.33
CA GLY A 12 -2.99 -4.92 -10.01
C GLY A 12 -4.08 -4.24 -9.18
N VAL A 13 -4.29 -4.64 -7.93
CA VAL A 13 -5.28 -4.06 -7.02
C VAL A 13 -4.58 -3.31 -5.89
N ARG A 14 -5.07 -2.11 -5.57
CA ARG A 14 -4.57 -1.29 -4.47
C ARG A 14 -4.98 -1.87 -3.13
N HIS A 15 -4.01 -2.02 -2.25
CA HIS A 15 -4.17 -2.47 -0.88
C HIS A 15 -3.43 -1.53 0.09
N VAL A 16 -3.78 -1.62 1.36
CA VAL A 16 -3.08 -0.99 2.49
C VAL A 16 -2.49 -2.08 3.35
N ILE A 17 -1.23 -1.94 3.76
CA ILE A 17 -0.61 -2.89 4.70
C ILE A 17 -1.18 -2.64 6.09
N SER A 18 -1.73 -3.67 6.72
CA SER A 18 -2.27 -3.60 8.09
C SER A 18 -1.36 -4.22 9.13
N GLU A 19 -0.56 -5.22 8.75
CA GLU A 19 0.24 -6.01 9.67
C GLU A 19 1.42 -6.65 8.94
N TYR A 20 2.49 -6.95 9.67
CA TYR A 20 3.63 -7.73 9.19
C TYR A 20 3.90 -8.86 10.17
N SER A 21 4.07 -10.08 9.66
CA SER A 21 4.44 -11.26 10.44
C SER A 21 5.94 -11.49 10.30
N GLU A 22 6.70 -11.26 11.37
CA GLU A 22 8.16 -11.49 11.39
C GLU A 22 8.51 -12.98 11.24
N GLU A 23 7.66 -13.88 11.75
CA GLU A 23 7.86 -15.32 11.68
C GLU A 23 7.79 -15.85 10.24
N THR A 24 6.89 -15.30 9.43
CA THR A 24 6.61 -15.80 8.08
C THR A 24 7.14 -14.90 6.96
N GLY A 25 7.44 -13.63 7.26
CA GLY A 25 7.87 -12.62 6.31
C GLY A 25 6.75 -12.10 5.38
N PHE A 26 5.48 -12.29 5.76
CA PHE A 26 4.34 -11.84 4.99
C PHE A 26 3.73 -10.55 5.55
N TYR A 27 3.25 -9.71 4.64
CA TYR A 27 2.44 -8.55 4.94
C TYR A 27 0.96 -8.89 4.78
N ARG A 28 0.16 -8.50 5.75
CA ARG A 28 -1.30 -8.53 5.65
C ARG A 28 -1.79 -7.29 4.94
N LEU A 29 -2.57 -7.51 3.90
CA LEU A 29 -3.09 -6.48 3.01
C LEU A 29 -4.59 -6.32 3.20
N LEU A 30 -5.05 -5.07 3.23
CA LEU A 30 -6.45 -4.68 3.25
C LEU A 30 -6.81 -3.99 1.94
N SER A 31 -7.91 -4.43 1.32
CA SER A 31 -8.55 -3.69 0.24
C SER A 31 -10.04 -3.54 0.53
N VAL A 32 -10.63 -2.43 0.08
CA VAL A 32 -12.07 -2.22 0.14
C VAL A 32 -12.61 -2.39 -1.27
N GLY A 33 -13.41 -3.43 -1.47
CA GLY A 33 -14.14 -3.66 -2.72
C GLY A 33 -15.63 -3.33 -2.54
N GLU A 34 -16.40 -3.43 -3.63
CA GLU A 34 -17.85 -3.17 -3.61
C GLU A 34 -18.63 -4.04 -2.62
N LYS A 35 -18.11 -5.23 -2.30
CA LYS A 35 -18.72 -6.19 -1.37
C LYS A 35 -18.21 -6.09 0.07
N GLY A 36 -17.29 -5.16 0.36
CA GLY A 36 -16.69 -4.95 1.68
C GLY A 36 -15.17 -5.13 1.71
N THR A 37 -14.62 -5.28 2.91
CA THR A 37 -13.18 -5.40 3.14
C THR A 37 -12.67 -6.80 2.81
N ASN A 38 -11.64 -6.88 1.96
CA ASN A 38 -10.93 -8.11 1.64
C ASN A 38 -9.55 -8.11 2.30
N PHE A 39 -9.08 -9.31 2.65
CA PHE A 39 -7.79 -9.54 3.25
C PHE A 39 -6.96 -10.45 2.35
N SER A 40 -5.70 -10.08 2.13
CA SER A 40 -4.73 -10.88 1.38
C SER A 40 -3.41 -10.92 2.14
N TRP A 41 -2.57 -11.91 1.87
CA TRP A 41 -1.21 -11.99 2.38
C TRP A 41 -0.24 -12.02 1.20
N ALA A 42 0.83 -11.25 1.27
CA ALA A 42 1.84 -11.18 0.23
C ALA A 42 3.23 -10.96 0.82
N LYS A 43 4.26 -11.44 0.13
CA LYS A 43 5.66 -11.15 0.44
C LYS A 43 6.09 -9.82 -0.14
N GLU A 44 7.18 -9.27 0.39
CA GLU A 44 7.73 -7.98 -0.07
C GLU A 44 7.96 -7.92 -1.58
N ASN A 45 8.45 -8.99 -2.19
CA ASN A 45 8.78 -9.06 -3.62
C ASN A 45 7.54 -9.16 -4.53
N GLU A 46 6.36 -9.36 -3.96
CA GLU A 46 5.08 -9.39 -4.68
C GLU A 46 4.36 -8.03 -4.61
N LEU A 47 4.90 -7.08 -3.84
CA LEU A 47 4.31 -5.78 -3.60
C LEU A 47 4.98 -4.69 -4.41
N GLU A 48 4.17 -3.88 -5.07
CA GLU A 48 4.63 -2.69 -5.76
C GLU A 48 4.31 -1.45 -4.93
N LYS A 49 5.30 -0.58 -4.73
CA LYS A 49 5.09 0.66 -4.00
C LYS A 49 4.28 1.64 -4.84
N ILE A 50 3.10 2.02 -4.36
CA ILE A 50 2.35 3.13 -4.94
C ILE A 50 3.03 4.40 -4.43
N SER A 51 4.06 4.87 -5.15
CA SER A 51 4.61 6.20 -4.87
C SER A 51 3.52 7.21 -5.13
N LYS A 52 2.95 7.76 -4.05
CA LYS A 52 1.97 8.83 -4.08
C LYS A 52 2.46 9.92 -5.04
N TYR A 53 1.49 10.46 -5.78
CA TYR A 53 1.55 11.68 -6.57
C TYR A 53 1.91 12.94 -5.73
N THR A 54 2.82 12.85 -4.77
CA THR A 54 3.42 13.98 -4.06
C THR A 54 4.60 14.53 -4.88
N LYS A 55 4.34 14.92 -6.13
CA LYS A 55 4.90 16.21 -6.52
C LYS A 55 3.99 17.21 -5.80
N ALA A 56 4.45 17.72 -4.67
CA ALA A 56 3.92 18.99 -4.20
C ALA A 56 4.12 19.96 -5.37
N VAL A 57 3.05 20.28 -6.09
CA VAL A 57 3.06 21.42 -6.98
C VAL A 57 3.13 22.60 -6.03
N ASP A 58 4.34 23.13 -5.88
CA ASP A 58 4.59 24.38 -5.18
C ASP A 58 3.90 25.49 -5.98
N ASP A 59 2.60 25.67 -5.73
CA ASP A 59 1.78 26.74 -6.29
C ASP A 59 2.03 28.08 -5.57
N THR A 60 3.02 28.14 -4.67
CA THR A 60 3.33 29.32 -3.84
C THR A 60 4.32 30.30 -4.48
N LYS A 61 4.69 30.11 -5.76
CA LYS A 61 5.51 31.10 -6.49
C LYS A 61 4.64 32.05 -7.32
N ARG A 62 4.31 33.19 -6.70
CA ARG A 62 4.12 34.55 -7.26
C ARG A 62 2.79 35.18 -6.84
N TYR A 63 2.84 36.01 -5.79
CA TYR A 63 2.25 37.35 -5.80
C TYR A 63 3.14 38.28 -5.00
#